data_AF-A0A2A4J1Y7-F1
#
_entry.id   AF-A0A2A4J1Y7-F1
#
_cell.length_a   1.000
_cell.length_b   1.000
_cell.length_c   1.000
_cell.angle_alpha   90.00
_cell.angle_beta   90.00
_cell.angle_gamma   90.00
#
_symmetry.space_group_name_H-M   'P 1'
#
loop_
_entity.id
_entity.type
_entity.pdbx_description
1 polymer ?
#
loop_
_entity_poly.entity_id
_entity_poly.type
_entity_poly.pdbx_seq_one_letter_code
_entity_poly.pdbx_strand_id
1 'polypeptide(L)'
;VFVETLDKCFENVCELDLIFHADAAHQVLDELVMGGMVLQTNMADILCRLQEQNKMQKAEAGISAAPARAVSAVKSMNLPQQLRDMKLPDLPQAIKDLKF
;
A
#
# COMPACT_ATOMS: atom_id res chain seq x y z
N VAL A 1 14.40 19.37 -15.03
CA VAL A 1 13.95 18.52 -13.89
C VAL A 1 12.91 17.49 -14.31
N PHE A 2 11.66 17.85 -14.66
CA PHE A 2 10.63 16.84 -14.97
C PHE A 2 10.99 15.94 -16.17
N VAL A 3 11.21 16.54 -17.35
CA VAL A 3 11.59 15.79 -18.57
C VAL A 3 12.91 15.02 -18.39
N GLU A 4 13.91 15.61 -17.72
CA GLU A 4 15.17 14.92 -17.43
C GLU A 4 15.00 13.73 -16.47
N THR A 5 14.04 13.79 -15.55
CA THR A 5 13.74 12.67 -14.66
C THR A 5 13.06 11.55 -15.43
N LEU A 6 12.11 11.88 -16.32
CA LEU A 6 11.49 10.93 -17.22
C LEU A 6 12.54 10.25 -18.12
N ASP A 7 13.47 11.02 -18.68
CA ASP A 7 14.55 10.50 -19.52
C ASP A 7 15.42 9.46 -18.79
N LYS A 8 15.70 9.70 -17.50
CA LYS A 8 16.40 8.74 -16.65
C LYS A 8 15.56 7.53 -16.26
N CYS A 9 14.25 7.70 -16.07
CA CYS A 9 13.35 6.61 -15.72
C CYS A 9 13.12 5.64 -16.90
N PHE A 10 13.08 6.15 -18.13
CA PHE A 10 12.81 5.36 -19.34
C PHE A 10 14.06 5.01 -20.15
N GLU A 11 15.25 5.46 -19.74
CA GLU A 11 16.52 5.23 -20.46
C GLU A 11 16.44 5.70 -21.93
N ASN A 12 16.27 7.01 -22.14
CA ASN A 12 15.94 7.70 -23.40
C ASN A 12 14.44 7.71 -23.70
N VAL A 13 13.71 8.60 -23.03
CA VAL A 13 12.25 8.69 -23.13
C VAL A 13 11.80 9.11 -24.53
N CYS A 14 10.75 8.46 -25.04
CA CYS A 14 10.05 8.87 -26.25
C CYS A 14 8.54 9.07 -26.02
N GLU A 15 7.84 9.61 -27.02
CA GLU A 15 6.40 9.87 -26.94
C GLU A 15 5.57 8.61 -26.72
N LEU A 16 6.01 7.46 -27.25
CA LEU A 16 5.30 6.19 -27.06
C LEU A 16 5.38 5.73 -25.60
N ASP A 17 6.48 6.00 -24.91
CA ASP A 17 6.60 5.69 -23.48
C ASP A 17 5.58 6.45 -22.65
N LEU A 18 5.35 7.72 -22.97
CA LEU A 18 4.34 8.54 -22.31
C LEU A 18 2.91 8.09 -22.63
N ILE A 19 2.67 7.60 -23.84
CA ILE A 19 1.36 7.09 -24.26
C ILE A 19 1.04 5.75 -23.59
N PHE A 20 1.99 4.83 -23.56
CA PHE A 20 1.77 3.47 -23.04
C PHE A 20 2.02 3.33 -21.53
N HIS A 21 2.78 4.24 -20.93
CA HIS A 21 3.13 4.23 -19.50
C HIS A 21 2.81 5.57 -18.81
N ALA A 22 1.62 6.11 -19.08
CA ALA A 22 1.15 7.35 -18.45
C ALA A 22 1.20 7.31 -16.92
N ASP A 23 0.97 6.13 -16.31
CA ASP A 23 1.06 5.95 -14.86
C ASP A 23 2.46 6.26 -14.30
N ALA A 24 3.51 5.83 -15.00
CA ALA A 24 4.89 6.12 -14.59
C ALA A 24 5.21 7.61 -14.73
N ALA A 25 4.68 8.27 -15.77
CA ALA A 25 4.83 9.72 -15.93
C ALA A 25 4.11 10.50 -14.80
N HIS A 26 2.92 10.05 -14.38
CA HIS A 26 2.20 10.64 -13.24
C HIS A 26 2.94 10.43 -11.92
N GLN A 27 3.52 9.24 -11.67
CA GLN A 27 4.33 8.99 -10.47
C GLN A 27 5.50 9.97 -10.35
N VAL A 28 6.19 10.26 -11.46
CA VAL A 28 7.27 11.26 -11.50
C VAL A 28 6.74 12.66 -11.21
N LEU A 29 5.55 13.00 -11.74
CA LEU A 29 4.93 14.31 -11.55
C LEU A 29 4.51 14.53 -10.09
N ASP A 30 3.94 13.50 -9.46
CA ASP A 30 3.47 13.55 -8.07
C ASP A 30 4.62 13.77 -7.07
N GLU A 31 5.82 13.27 -7.37
CA GLU A 31 7.01 13.57 -6.56
C GLU A 31 7.52 15.01 -6.74
N LEU A 32 7.22 15.65 -7.88
CA LEU A 32 7.64 17.02 -8.17
C LEU A 32 6.64 18.06 -7.66
N VAL A 33 5.34 17.83 -7.87
CA VAL A 33 4.28 18.82 -7.67
C VAL A 33 3.10 18.18 -6.94
N MET A 34 2.57 18.86 -5.93
CA MET A 34 1.25 18.54 -5.37
C MET A 34 0.43 19.82 -5.19
N GLY A 35 -0.86 19.76 -5.50
CA GLY A 35 -1.75 20.92 -5.36
C GLY A 35 -1.32 22.15 -6.16
N GLY A 36 -0.58 21.98 -7.25
CA GLY A 36 -0.02 23.07 -8.05
C GLY A 36 1.25 23.72 -7.47
N MET A 37 1.77 23.22 -6.35
CA MET A 37 3.00 23.69 -5.74
C MET A 37 4.16 22.73 -6.03
N VAL A 38 5.32 23.27 -6.40
CA VAL A 38 6.56 22.48 -6.56
C VAL A 38 7.10 22.14 -5.17
N LEU A 39 7.28 20.84 -4.91
CA LEU A 39 7.76 20.33 -3.62
C LEU A 39 9.21 19.86 -3.68
N GLN A 40 9.61 19.29 -4.80
CA GLN A 40 10.95 18.75 -4.96
C GLN A 40 11.53 19.15 -6.31
N THR A 41 12.78 19.61 -6.28
CA THR A 41 13.54 19.98 -7.47
C THR A 41 14.86 19.21 -7.59
N ASN A 42 15.27 18.52 -6.53
CA ASN A 42 16.46 17.67 -6.55
C ASN A 42 16.14 16.33 -7.21
N MET A 43 16.71 16.11 -8.38
CA MET A 43 16.52 14.90 -9.18
C MET A 43 16.98 13.61 -8.48
N ALA A 44 18.05 13.67 -7.67
CA ALA A 44 18.55 12.50 -6.96
C ALA A 44 17.53 12.03 -5.89
N ASP A 45 16.93 12.99 -5.19
CA ASP A 45 15.91 12.71 -4.18
C ASP A 45 14.63 12.15 -4.83
N ILE A 46 14.22 12.72 -5.97
CA ILE A 46 13.05 12.25 -6.74
C ILE A 46 13.25 10.80 -7.17
N LEU A 47 14.39 10.48 -7.79
CA LEU A 47 14.69 9.12 -8.25
C LEU A 47 14.75 8.12 -7.08
N CYS A 48 15.31 8.52 -5.94
CA CYS A 48 15.36 7.69 -4.74
C CYS A 48 13.95 7.33 -4.26
N ARG A 49 13.05 8.33 -4.15
CA ARG A 49 11.67 8.12 -3.72
C ARG A 49 10.86 7.25 -4.68
N LEU A 50 11.03 7.46 -5.98
CA LEU A 50 10.41 6.61 -7.01
C LEU A 50 10.84 5.14 -6.89
N GLN A 51 12.11 4.89 -6.56
CA GLN A 51 12.60 3.54 -6.32
C GLN A 51 12.03 2.92 -5.05
N GLU A 52 11.91 3.70 -3.96
CA GLU A 52 11.26 3.27 -2.72
C GLU A 52 9.78 2.94 -2.95
N GLN A 53 9.05 3.79 -3.66
CA GLN A 53 7.65 3.57 -4.00
C GLN A 53 7.46 2.31 -4.85
N ASN A 54 8.31 2.09 -5.86
CA ASN A 54 8.32 0.86 -6.64
C ASN A 54 8.58 -0.40 -5.80
N LYS A 55 9.48 -0.32 -4.82
CA LYS A 55 9.76 -1.44 -3.89
C LYS A 55 8.54 -1.74 -3.02
N MET A 56 7.86 -0.70 -2.52
CA MET A 56 6.65 -0.85 -1.70
C MET A 56 5.50 -1.45 -2.51
N GLN A 57 5.22 -0.94 -3.71
CA GLN A 57 4.18 -1.48 -4.60
C GLN A 57 4.41 -2.96 -4.90
N LYS A 58 5.66 -3.36 -5.16
CA LYS A 58 6.02 -4.78 -5.36
C LYS A 58 5.83 -5.62 -4.10
N ALA A 59 6.15 -5.07 -2.93
CA ALA A 59 5.94 -5.75 -1.64
C ALA A 59 4.45 -5.96 -1.36
N GLU A 60 3.60 -4.96 -1.62
CA GLU A 60 2.15 -5.04 -1.43
C GLU A 60 1.48 -6.00 -2.42
N ALA A 61 1.91 -6.00 -3.69
CA ALA A 61 1.50 -7.02 -4.65
C ALA A 61 1.84 -8.44 -4.17
N GLY A 62 2.95 -8.60 -3.45
CA GLY A 62 3.35 -9.84 -2.78
C GLY A 62 2.49 -10.25 -1.59
N ILE A 63 1.70 -9.35 -0.98
CA ILE A 63 0.76 -9.67 0.11
C ILE A 63 -0.55 -10.22 -0.47
N SER A 64 -1.03 -9.67 -1.58
CA SER A 64 -2.15 -10.25 -2.34
C SER A 64 -1.77 -11.58 -3.00
N ALA A 65 -0.48 -11.83 -3.21
CA ALA A 65 0.08 -13.06 -3.78
C ALA A 65 0.90 -13.89 -2.77
N ALA A 66 0.71 -13.70 -1.45
CA ALA A 66 1.55 -14.36 -0.46
C ALA A 66 1.30 -15.88 -0.42
N PRO A 67 2.35 -16.72 -0.54
CA PRO A 67 2.27 -18.15 -0.29
C PRO A 67 1.99 -18.43 1.20
N ALA A 68 1.49 -19.63 1.51
CA ALA A 68 1.04 -20.10 2.84
C ALA A 68 1.94 -19.81 4.08
N ARG A 69 3.16 -19.28 3.93
CA ARG A 69 4.08 -18.95 5.02
C ARG A 69 3.69 -17.73 5.85
N ALA A 70 3.08 -16.70 5.26
CA ALA A 70 2.52 -15.59 6.04
C ALA A 70 1.32 -16.05 6.90
N VAL A 71 0.55 -17.04 6.39
CA VAL A 71 -0.51 -17.73 7.14
C VAL A 71 0.07 -18.54 8.31
N SER A 72 1.26 -19.13 8.17
CA SER A 72 1.89 -19.89 9.24
C SER A 72 2.28 -19.06 10.47
N ALA A 73 2.74 -17.81 10.30
CA ALA A 73 3.09 -16.92 11.42
C ALA A 73 1.87 -16.48 12.23
N VAL A 74 0.71 -16.29 11.59
CA VAL A 74 -0.55 -16.04 12.28
C VAL A 74 -1.21 -17.30 12.84
N LYS A 75 -0.89 -18.50 12.31
CA LYS A 75 -1.36 -19.80 12.84
C LYS A 75 -0.65 -20.21 14.14
N SER A 76 0.60 -19.79 14.33
CA SER A 76 1.34 -19.96 15.60
C SER A 76 0.90 -19.01 16.70
N MET A 77 0.19 -17.93 16.35
CA MET A 77 -0.62 -17.19 17.31
C MET A 77 -1.93 -17.95 17.45
N ASN A 78 -2.24 -18.42 18.66
CA ASN A 78 -3.39 -19.28 18.96
C ASN A 78 -4.72 -18.49 18.93
N LEU A 79 -4.94 -17.75 17.84
CA LEU A 79 -6.07 -16.87 17.58
C LEU A 79 -7.43 -17.60 17.59
N PRO A 80 -7.54 -18.87 17.11
CA PRO A 80 -8.80 -19.61 17.20
C PRO A 80 -9.21 -19.99 18.63
N GLN A 81 -8.28 -20.04 19.58
CA GLN A 81 -8.60 -20.31 20.99
C GLN A 81 -8.99 -19.03 21.74
N GLN A 82 -8.30 -17.91 21.50
CA GLN A 82 -8.64 -16.62 22.12
C GLN A 82 -10.02 -16.08 21.71
N LEU A 83 -10.48 -16.37 20.49
CA LEU A 83 -11.86 -16.03 20.06
C LEU A 83 -12.92 -16.95 20.68
N ARG A 84 -12.54 -18.18 21.08
CA ARG A 84 -13.44 -19.15 21.72
C ARG A 84 -13.66 -18.84 23.21
N ASP A 85 -12.65 -18.27 23.87
CA ASP A 85 -12.67 -17.93 25.30
C ASP A 85 -13.19 -16.51 25.60
N MET A 86 -13.57 -15.72 24.59
CA MET A 86 -14.45 -14.56 24.80
C MET A 86 -15.87 -15.05 25.09
N LYS A 87 -16.05 -15.58 26.29
CA LYS A 87 -17.34 -15.98 26.82
C LYS A 87 -18.24 -14.73 26.87
N LEU A 88 -19.18 -14.64 25.93
CA LEU A 88 -20.31 -13.74 26.09
C LEU A 88 -20.98 -14.09 27.43
N PRO A 89 -21.27 -13.14 28.32
CA PRO A 89 -22.03 -13.45 29.52
C PRO A 89 -23.39 -14.03 29.10
N ASP A 90 -23.68 -15.26 29.52
CA ASP A 90 -25.00 -15.86 29.38
C ASP A 90 -26.01 -14.92 30.02
N LEU A 91 -27.03 -14.52 29.25
CA LEU A 91 -28.15 -13.74 29.75
C LEU A 91 -29.42 -14.60 29.88
N PRO A 92 -29.63 -15.35 30.98
CA PRO A 92 -30.91 -16.03 31.21
C PRO A 92 -31.63 -15.58 32.49
N GLN A 93 -31.42 -14.35 32.97
CA GLN A 93 -32.19 -13.83 34.12
C GLN A 93 -32.81 -12.44 33.94
N ALA A 94 -32.21 -11.54 33.16
CA ALA A 94 -32.73 -10.16 33.01
C ALA A 94 -34.06 -10.04 32.24
N ILE A 95 -34.46 -11.07 31.48
CA ILE A 95 -35.73 -11.05 30.72
C ILE A 95 -36.90 -11.59 31.57
N LYS A 96 -36.63 -12.29 32.68
CA LYS A 96 -37.69 -12.79 33.59
C LYS A 96 -38.27 -11.70 34.50
N ASP A 97 -37.54 -10.60 34.69
CA ASP A 97 -37.99 -9.45 35.48
C ASP A 97 -38.81 -8.43 34.66
N LEU A 98 -38.87 -8.57 33.33
CA LEU A 98 -39.87 -7.87 32.51
C LEU A 98 -41.16 -8.70 32.45
N LYS A 99 -41.88 -8.75 33.58
CA LYS A 99 -43.32 -9.01 33.57
C LYS A 99 -44.02 -7.77 33.02
N PHE A 100 -44.78 -7.96 31.95
CA PHE A 100 -45.93 -7.12 31.61
C PHE A 100 -46.97 -7.16 32.73
#